data_AF-A0A481T433-F1
#
_entry.id   AF-A0A481T433-F1
#
_cell.length_a   1.000
_cell.length_b   1.000
_cell.length_c   1.000
_cell.angle_alpha   90.00
_cell.angle_beta   90.00
_cell.angle_gamma   90.00
#
_symmetry.space_group_name_H-M   'P 1'
#
loop_
_entity.id
_entity.type
_entity.pdbx_description
1 polymer ?
#
loop_
_entity_poly.entity_id
_entity_poly.type
_entity_poly.pdbx_seq_one_letter_code
_entity_poly.pdbx_strand_id
1 'polypeptide(L)'
;MTELQRHVGADTDVPAGDIGVGAREIGYLYGQYKRLRNEFTGVLTGKNVKWGGSFIRPEATGYGAVYFLEEMCKDNNTVIRGKNVLLSGSGNVAQFACEKLLQLGAKVLTFSDSNGTIVDKDGFNEEKL
;
A
#
# COMPACT_ATOMS: atom_id res chain seq x y z
N MET A 1 2.44 -7.04 21.45
CA MET A 1 3.07 -5.76 21.84
C MET A 1 3.61 -5.74 23.28
N THR A 2 2.99 -6.43 24.26
CA THR A 2 3.55 -6.50 25.63
C THR A 2 5.01 -6.99 25.68
N GLU A 3 5.35 -7.97 24.83
CA GLU A 3 6.74 -8.41 24.69
C GLU A 3 7.55 -7.48 23.77
N LEU A 4 7.07 -7.28 22.53
CA LEU A 4 7.79 -6.51 21.50
C LEU A 4 8.20 -5.09 21.93
N GLN A 5 7.42 -4.40 22.78
CA GLN A 5 7.69 -2.99 23.15
C GLN A 5 9.10 -2.74 23.69
N ARG A 6 9.71 -3.73 24.35
CA ARG A 6 11.04 -3.57 24.97
C ARG A 6 12.18 -3.61 23.94
N HIS A 7 11.86 -3.92 22.68
CA HIS A 7 12.81 -4.07 21.57
C HIS A 7 12.59 -3.05 20.45
N VAL A 8 11.52 -2.24 20.53
CA VAL A 8 11.16 -1.24 19.50
C VAL A 8 11.09 0.15 20.11
N GLY A 9 11.38 1.16 19.30
CA GLY A 9 11.47 2.56 19.73
C GLY A 9 11.70 3.47 18.54
N ALA A 10 11.36 4.75 18.68
CA ALA A 10 11.43 5.72 17.59
C ALA A 10 12.84 5.82 16.96
N ASP A 11 13.88 5.63 17.76
CA ASP A 11 15.29 5.66 17.34
C ASP A 11 15.96 4.28 17.42
N THR A 12 15.18 3.20 17.40
CA THR A 12 15.70 1.82 17.54
C THR A 12 15.17 0.91 16.45
N ASP A 13 13.86 0.69 16.44
CA ASP A 13 13.17 -0.14 15.44
C ASP A 13 11.73 0.35 15.34
N VAL A 14 11.29 0.61 14.11
CA VAL A 14 9.99 1.22 13.79
C VAL A 14 9.20 0.29 12.86
N PRO A 15 8.45 -0.67 13.42
CA PRO A 15 7.69 -1.61 12.60
C PRO A 15 6.54 -0.95 11.82
N ALA A 16 5.99 -1.73 10.89
CA ALA A 16 4.87 -1.36 10.03
C ALA A 16 3.83 -2.49 9.92
N GLY A 17 2.80 -2.26 9.12
CA GLY A 17 1.85 -3.31 8.73
C GLY A 17 2.33 -4.09 7.50
N ASP A 18 1.82 -5.30 7.34
CA ASP A 18 2.07 -6.21 6.21
C ASP A 18 0.85 -7.14 6.03
N ILE A 19 0.97 -8.25 5.30
CA ILE A 19 -0.08 -9.26 5.13
C ILE A 19 -0.58 -9.74 6.50
N GLY A 20 -1.87 -9.56 6.76
CA GLY A 20 -2.50 -9.89 8.04
C GLY A 20 -2.38 -8.84 9.14
N VAL A 21 -1.64 -7.74 8.91
CA VAL A 21 -1.48 -6.62 9.86
C VAL A 21 -1.83 -5.31 9.17
N GLY A 22 -3.11 -4.96 9.19
CA GLY A 22 -3.63 -3.73 8.59
C GLY A 22 -3.65 -2.54 9.55
N ALA A 23 -4.34 -1.47 9.16
CA ALA A 23 -4.51 -0.27 9.99
C ALA A 23 -5.19 -0.57 11.33
N ARG A 24 -6.08 -1.58 11.36
CA ARG A 24 -6.75 -2.05 12.58
C ARG A 24 -5.74 -2.61 13.58
N GLU A 25 -4.91 -3.56 13.16
CA GLU A 25 -3.90 -4.19 14.00
C GLU A 25 -2.86 -3.18 14.46
N ILE A 26 -2.40 -2.27 13.58
CA ILE A 26 -1.49 -1.18 13.94
C ILE A 26 -2.08 -0.29 15.04
N GLY A 27 -3.39 -0.01 14.99
CA GLY A 27 -4.08 0.73 16.06
C GLY A 27 -4.02 0.01 17.41
N TYR A 28 -4.29 -1.30 17.43
CA TYR A 28 -4.21 -2.10 18.66
C TYR A 28 -2.78 -2.17 19.21
N LEU A 29 -1.80 -2.38 18.33
CA LEU A 29 -0.39 -2.45 18.69
C LEU A 29 0.11 -1.11 19.23
N TYR A 30 -0.19 0.00 18.55
CA TYR A 30 0.22 1.34 19.00
C TYR A 30 -0.46 1.73 20.32
N GLY A 31 -1.75 1.40 20.49
CA GLY A 31 -2.47 1.62 21.74
C GLY A 31 -1.82 0.90 22.92
N GLN A 32 -1.44 -0.36 22.74
CA GLN A 32 -0.76 -1.15 23.77
C GLN A 32 0.67 -0.64 24.04
N TYR A 33 1.41 -0.25 23.00
CA TYR A 33 2.73 0.37 23.16
C TYR A 33 2.64 1.64 24.01
N LYS A 34 1.76 2.57 23.62
CA LYS A 34 1.54 3.84 24.34
C LYS A 34 1.18 3.59 25.81
N ARG A 35 0.31 2.60 26.10
CA ARG A 35 -0.08 2.24 27.47
C ARG A 35 1.11 1.76 28.31
N LEU A 36 2.01 0.96 27.74
CA LEU A 36 3.13 0.35 28.47
C LEU A 36 4.33 1.28 28.63
N ARG A 37 4.62 2.09 27.61
CA ARG A 37 5.76 3.02 27.58
C ARG A 37 5.42 4.40 28.14
N ASN A 38 4.13 4.72 28.26
CA ASN A 38 3.62 6.02 28.68
C ASN A 38 4.15 7.20 27.83
N GLU A 39 4.24 6.99 26.52
CA GLU A 39 4.73 8.00 25.58
C GLU A 39 3.98 7.94 24.25
N PHE A 40 3.84 9.10 23.60
CA PHE A 40 3.28 9.22 22.26
C PHE A 40 4.41 9.54 21.28
N THR A 41 4.89 8.54 20.55
CA THR A 41 6.09 8.65 19.70
C THR A 41 5.94 7.88 18.38
N GLY A 42 6.88 8.09 17.46
CA GLY A 42 6.90 7.50 16.12
C GLY A 42 7.28 6.02 16.02
N VAL A 43 6.93 5.17 16.99
CA VAL A 43 7.41 3.76 17.03
C VAL A 43 6.76 2.83 15.99
N LEU A 44 5.63 3.22 15.42
CA LEU A 44 4.98 2.46 14.34
C LEU A 44 4.63 3.38 13.19
N THR A 45 4.88 2.93 11.97
CA THR A 45 4.33 3.54 10.76
C THR A 45 2.99 2.89 10.39
N GLY A 46 2.25 3.50 9.47
CA GLY A 46 0.93 3.01 9.09
C GLY A 46 -0.20 3.33 10.07
N LYS A 47 0.03 4.30 10.95
CA LYS A 47 -0.95 4.87 11.87
C LYS A 47 -2.09 5.55 11.12
N ASN A 48 -3.24 5.74 11.78
CA ASN A 48 -4.32 6.55 11.23
C ASN A 48 -3.95 8.04 11.30
N VAL A 49 -4.39 8.83 10.32
CA VAL A 49 -4.13 10.28 10.23
C VAL A 49 -4.53 11.05 11.49
N LYS A 50 -5.57 10.61 12.21
CA LYS A 50 -6.03 11.25 13.45
C LYS A 50 -5.04 11.14 14.61
N TRP A 51 -4.04 10.27 14.53
CA TRP A 51 -3.06 10.04 15.60
C TRP A 51 -1.65 9.78 15.06
N GLY A 52 -1.22 10.59 14.10
CA GLY A 52 0.17 10.61 13.61
C GLY A 52 0.44 9.71 12.40
N GLY A 53 -0.60 9.33 11.67
CA GLY A 53 -0.52 8.74 10.34
C GLY A 53 -0.25 9.78 9.25
N SER A 54 0.21 9.32 8.10
CA SER A 54 0.41 10.16 6.90
C SER A 54 -0.70 9.91 5.89
N PHE A 55 -1.13 10.98 5.21
CA PHE A 55 -1.84 10.84 3.94
C PHE A 55 -0.94 10.12 2.92
N ILE A 56 -1.56 9.54 1.88
CA ILE A 56 -0.89 8.75 0.85
C ILE A 56 -0.32 7.41 1.36
N ARG A 57 -0.33 7.12 2.66
CA ARG A 57 0.24 5.85 3.20
C ARG A 57 -0.42 4.60 2.60
N PRO A 58 -1.76 4.49 2.48
CA PRO A 58 -2.38 3.36 1.79
C PRO A 58 -1.88 3.23 0.34
N GLU A 59 -1.80 4.35 -0.37
CA GLU A 59 -1.49 4.44 -1.80
C GLU A 59 0.00 4.23 -2.12
N ALA A 60 0.88 4.58 -1.17
CA ALA A 60 2.29 4.86 -1.39
C ALA A 60 3.03 3.81 -2.21
N THR A 61 2.90 2.52 -1.86
CA THR A 61 3.62 1.45 -2.56
C THR A 61 3.07 1.21 -3.97
N GLY A 62 1.75 1.20 -4.14
CA GLY A 62 1.12 0.98 -5.44
C GLY A 62 1.42 2.14 -6.39
N TYR A 63 1.28 3.37 -5.90
CA TYR A 63 1.61 4.58 -6.63
C TYR A 63 3.10 4.64 -6.97
N GLY A 64 3.98 4.37 -6.00
CA GLY A 64 5.42 4.36 -6.19
C GLY A 64 5.87 3.37 -7.26
N ALA A 65 5.30 2.16 -7.28
CA ALA A 65 5.60 1.17 -8.32
C ALA A 65 5.21 1.68 -9.72
N VAL A 66 4.06 2.34 -9.84
CA VAL A 66 3.60 2.89 -11.13
C VAL A 66 4.38 4.13 -11.53
N TYR A 67 4.75 5.00 -10.59
CA TYR A 67 5.64 6.13 -10.87
C TYR A 67 7.01 5.67 -11.35
N PHE A 68 7.57 4.63 -10.72
CA PHE A 68 8.83 4.05 -11.17
C PHE A 68 8.71 3.47 -12.59
N LEU A 69 7.62 2.74 -12.88
CA LEU A 69 7.33 2.25 -14.23
C LEU A 69 7.17 3.40 -15.24
N GLU A 70 6.58 4.52 -14.83
CA GLU A 70 6.41 5.69 -15.69
C GLU A 70 7.77 6.28 -16.08
N GLU A 71 8.68 6.43 -15.13
CA GLU A 71 10.06 6.88 -15.40
C GLU A 71 10.82 5.90 -16.31
N MET A 72 10.68 4.59 -16.08
CA MET A 72 11.25 3.57 -16.98
C MET A 72 10.69 3.68 -18.40
N CYS A 73 9.39 3.94 -18.54
CA CYS A 73 8.78 4.14 -19.85
C CYS A 73 9.34 5.39 -20.55
N LYS A 74 9.48 6.51 -19.82
CA LYS A 74 10.06 7.77 -20.35
C LYS A 74 11.47 7.54 -20.88
N ASP A 75 12.33 6.85 -20.12
CA ASP A 75 13.71 6.54 -20.51
C ASP A 75 13.77 5.65 -21.78
N ASN A 76 12.74 4.84 -22.00
CA ASN A 76 12.60 3.97 -23.18
C ASN A 76 11.74 4.58 -24.29
N ASN A 77 11.52 5.90 -24.30
CA ASN A 77 10.72 6.61 -25.30
C ASN A 77 9.31 6.01 -25.50
N THR A 78 8.69 5.56 -24.41
CA THR A 78 7.32 5.03 -24.42
C THR A 78 6.50 5.62 -23.27
N VAL A 79 5.20 5.35 -23.26
CA VAL A 79 4.26 5.89 -22.27
C VAL A 79 3.27 4.82 -21.81
N ILE A 80 2.81 4.91 -20.56
CA ILE A 80 1.83 3.99 -19.97
C ILE A 80 0.46 4.09 -20.65
N ARG A 81 0.06 5.29 -21.09
CA ARG A 81 -1.24 5.58 -21.69
C ARG A 81 -1.56 4.61 -22.84
N GLY A 82 -2.74 3.98 -22.78
CA GLY A 82 -3.24 3.04 -23.78
C GLY A 82 -2.61 1.65 -23.73
N LYS A 83 -1.63 1.39 -22.84
CA LYS A 83 -1.07 0.04 -22.67
C LYS A 83 -2.03 -0.85 -21.90
N ASN A 84 -2.11 -2.12 -22.32
CA ASN A 84 -2.73 -3.17 -21.54
C ASN A 84 -1.77 -3.61 -20.43
N VAL A 85 -2.25 -3.65 -19.19
CA VAL A 85 -1.46 -4.04 -18.02
C VAL A 85 -2.09 -5.26 -17.36
N LEU A 86 -1.26 -6.29 -17.16
CA LEU A 86 -1.62 -7.46 -16.35
C LEU A 86 -1.11 -7.21 -14.94
N LEU A 87 -2.04 -7.05 -14.00
CA LEU A 87 -1.74 -6.84 -12.60
C LEU A 87 -2.08 -8.10 -11.80
N SER A 88 -1.14 -8.51 -10.94
CA SER A 88 -1.33 -9.63 -10.02
C SER A 88 -1.47 -9.13 -8.59
N GLY A 89 -2.16 -9.92 -7.76
CA GLY A 89 -2.49 -9.55 -6.39
C GLY A 89 -3.79 -8.73 -6.34
N SER A 90 -4.42 -8.72 -5.16
CA SER A 90 -5.69 -8.03 -4.87
C SER A 90 -5.65 -7.26 -3.56
N GLY A 91 -4.50 -7.24 -2.89
CA GLY A 91 -4.28 -6.48 -1.67
C GLY A 91 -4.03 -5.00 -1.93
N ASN A 92 -3.71 -4.28 -0.85
CA ASN A 92 -3.50 -2.83 -0.82
C ASN A 92 -2.61 -2.32 -1.97
N VAL A 93 -1.46 -2.97 -2.22
CA VAL A 93 -0.52 -2.53 -3.27
C VAL A 93 -1.15 -2.62 -4.66
N ALA A 94 -1.84 -3.73 -4.98
CA ALA A 94 -2.43 -3.94 -6.29
C ALA A 94 -3.59 -2.98 -6.54
N GLN A 95 -4.45 -2.74 -5.53
CA GLN A 95 -5.56 -1.81 -5.66
C GLN A 95 -5.08 -0.40 -6.03
N PHE A 96 -4.09 0.13 -5.31
CA PHE A 96 -3.57 1.46 -5.58
C PHE A 96 -2.66 1.55 -6.80
N ALA A 97 -2.00 0.45 -7.19
CA ALA A 97 -1.32 0.38 -8.48
C ALA A 97 -2.32 0.48 -9.63
N CYS A 98 -3.44 -0.25 -9.56
CA CYS A 98 -4.51 -0.13 -10.54
C CYS A 98 -5.06 1.29 -10.60
N GLU A 99 -5.38 1.89 -9.46
CA GLU A 99 -5.87 3.27 -9.40
C GLU A 99 -4.92 4.24 -10.12
N LYS A 100 -3.61 4.17 -9.85
CA LYS A 100 -2.64 5.03 -10.52
C LYS A 100 -2.53 4.74 -12.02
N LEU A 101 -2.57 3.47 -12.41
CA LEU A 101 -2.53 3.07 -13.82
C LEU A 101 -3.74 3.60 -14.60
N LEU A 102 -4.93 3.55 -14.00
CA LEU A 102 -6.15 4.10 -14.59
C LEU A 102 -6.05 5.63 -14.75
N GLN A 103 -5.54 6.33 -13.73
CA GLN A 103 -5.31 7.79 -13.81
C GLN A 103 -4.31 8.17 -14.93
N LEU A 104 -3.35 7.30 -15.25
CA LEU A 104 -2.40 7.49 -16.37
C LEU A 104 -2.95 6.99 -17.72
N GLY A 105 -4.18 6.49 -17.76
CA GLY A 105 -4.87 6.03 -18.97
C GLY A 105 -4.42 4.65 -19.45
N ALA A 106 -3.87 3.82 -18.58
CA ALA A 106 -3.62 2.41 -18.88
C ALA A 106 -4.94 1.62 -18.85
N LYS A 107 -4.93 0.43 -19.47
CA LYS A 107 -6.03 -0.53 -19.40
C LYS A 107 -5.59 -1.74 -18.56
N VAL A 108 -5.99 -1.78 -17.30
CA VAL A 108 -5.69 -2.90 -16.40
C VAL A 108 -6.65 -4.04 -16.71
N LEU A 109 -6.16 -5.25 -16.97
CA LEU A 109 -6.97 -6.38 -17.44
C LEU A 109 -7.14 -7.50 -16.40
N THR A 110 -6.29 -7.55 -15.38
CA THR A 110 -6.29 -8.67 -14.42
C THR A 110 -6.12 -8.20 -12.99
N PHE A 111 -6.63 -9.03 -12.09
CA PHE A 111 -6.28 -9.07 -10.67
C PHE A 111 -6.17 -10.55 -10.26
N SER A 112 -5.42 -10.85 -9.22
CA SER A 112 -5.29 -12.23 -8.74
C SER A 112 -5.26 -12.32 -7.22
N ASP A 113 -5.58 -13.49 -6.68
CA ASP A 113 -5.36 -13.84 -5.29
C ASP A 113 -4.68 -15.22 -5.20
N SER A 114 -4.70 -15.83 -4.02
CA SER A 114 -4.11 -17.17 -3.82
C SER A 114 -4.84 -18.29 -4.56
N ASN A 115 -6.09 -18.07 -4.98
CA ASN A 115 -6.96 -19.10 -5.54
C ASN A 115 -7.17 -18.97 -7.06
N GLY A 116 -6.86 -17.81 -7.64
CA GLY A 116 -6.99 -17.62 -9.07
C GLY A 116 -6.75 -16.20 -9.57
N THR A 117 -7.10 -15.98 -10.83
CA THR A 117 -6.98 -14.70 -11.52
C THR A 117 -8.28 -14.37 -12.21
N ILE A 118 -8.77 -13.15 -12.00
CA ILE A 118 -9.87 -12.60 -12.77
C ILE A 118 -9.33 -11.87 -13.99
N VAL A 119 -10.03 -11.98 -15.11
CA VAL A 119 -9.66 -11.35 -16.39
C VAL A 119 -10.85 -10.55 -16.90
N ASP A 120 -10.65 -9.26 -17.08
CA ASP A 120 -11.60 -8.36 -17.71
C ASP A 120 -11.00 -7.83 -19.02
N LYS A 121 -11.53 -8.30 -20.15
CA LYS A 121 -11.04 -7.93 -21.49
C LYS A 121 -11.33 -6.46 -21.82
N ASP A 122 -12.36 -5.89 -21.21
CA ASP A 122 -12.74 -4.49 -21.38
C ASP A 122 -12.03 -3.56 -20.38
N GLY A 123 -11.35 -4.16 -19.40
CA GLY A 123 -10.52 -3.49 -18.42
C GLY A 123 -11.29 -3.05 -17.18
N PHE A 124 -10.54 -2.92 -16.09
CA PHE A 124 -11.04 -2.36 -14.83
C PHE A 124 -11.24 -0.84 -14.97
N ASN A 125 -12.16 -0.29 -14.19
CA ASN A 125 -12.45 1.13 -14.07
C ASN A 125 -12.64 1.50 -12.58
N GLU A 126 -12.83 2.78 -12.27
CA GLU A 126 -12.99 3.26 -10.89
C GLU A 126 -14.20 2.64 -10.16
N GLU A 127 -15.26 2.27 -10.88
CA GLU A 127 -16.44 1.63 -10.26
C GLU A 127 -16.20 0.15 -9.92
N LYS A 128 -15.36 -0.54 -10.70
CA LYS A 128 -15.00 -1.95 -10.49
C LYS A 128 -13.91 -2.14 -9.44
N LEU A 129 -13.09 -1.12 -9.21
CA LEU A 129 -11.98 -1.13 -8.25
C LEU A 129 -12.50 -0.97 -6.82
#